data_AF-A0A948C8V4-F1
#
_entry.id   AF-A0A948C8V4-F1
#
_cell.length_a   1.000
_cell.length_b   1.000
_cell.length_c   1.000
_cell.angle_alpha   90.00
_cell.angle_beta   90.00
_cell.angle_gamma   90.00
#
_symmetry.space_group_name_H-M   'P 1'
#
loop_
_entity.id
_entity.type
_entity.pdbx_description
1 polymer ?
#
loop_
_entity_poly.entity_id
_entity_poly.type
_entity_poly.pdbx_seq_one_letter_code
_entity_poly.pdbx_strand_id
1 'polypeptide(L)'
;MSTENTLNRPKEEFDFLMTMYKLIDDDLDNFLIANKINFKTIGDLNGISEGFREYLIAKEERTKNESDRYLVFAINYGGRDEILRGIKKLSEQKYDFSQIKEADLSNALDL
;
A
#
# COMPACT_ATOMS: atom_id res chain seq x y z
N MET A 1 -1.73 -7.91 -4.28
CA MET A 1 -0.86 -9.01 -4.76
C MET A 1 -0.26 -9.71 -3.55
N SER A 2 -0.32 -11.04 -3.42
CA SER A 2 0.29 -11.79 -2.30
C SER A 2 1.81 -11.84 -2.42
N THR A 3 2.55 -11.90 -1.30
CA THR A 3 4.00 -12.13 -1.26
C THR A 3 4.44 -13.42 -1.95
N GLU A 4 3.55 -14.41 -2.07
CA GLU A 4 3.79 -15.63 -2.85
C GLU A 4 3.72 -15.41 -4.37
N ASN A 5 3.00 -14.38 -4.83
CA ASN A 5 2.84 -14.11 -6.27
C ASN A 5 4.07 -13.40 -6.86
N THR A 6 4.85 -12.67 -6.06
CA THR A 6 6.01 -11.90 -6.53
C THR A 6 7.26 -12.74 -6.74
N LEU A 7 7.42 -13.83 -6.00
CA LEU A 7 8.62 -14.68 -6.05
C LEU A 7 8.67 -15.61 -7.28
N ASN A 8 7.54 -15.83 -7.98
CA ASN A 8 7.42 -16.81 -9.06
C ASN A 8 6.93 -16.25 -10.41
N ARG A 9 6.71 -14.93 -10.55
CA ARG A 9 6.21 -14.36 -11.82
C ARG A 9 7.36 -13.90 -12.75
N PRO A 10 7.31 -14.24 -14.04
CA PRO A 10 8.24 -13.72 -15.04
C PRO A 10 8.22 -12.19 -15.06
N LYS A 11 9.39 -11.58 -15.27
CA LYS A 11 9.58 -10.11 -15.33
C LYS A 11 8.58 -9.41 -16.26
N GLU A 12 8.22 -10.07 -17.35
CA GLU A 12 7.25 -9.59 -18.35
C GLU A 12 5.83 -9.45 -17.81
N GLU A 13 5.38 -10.36 -16.93
CA GLU A 13 4.05 -10.28 -16.32
C GLU A 13 3.98 -9.14 -15.30
N PHE A 14 5.09 -8.87 -14.60
CA PHE A 14 5.22 -7.73 -13.69
C PHE A 14 5.19 -6.40 -14.45
N ASP A 15 5.97 -6.28 -15.53
CA ASP A 15 6.03 -5.08 -16.36
C ASP A 15 4.69 -4.83 -17.09
N PHE A 16 4.00 -5.88 -17.52
CA PHE A 16 2.64 -5.81 -18.06
C PHE A 16 1.64 -5.31 -17.01
N LEU A 17 1.70 -5.83 -15.78
CA LEU A 17 0.84 -5.36 -14.69
C LEU A 17 1.08 -3.88 -14.40
N MET A 18 2.34 -3.45 -14.34
CA MET A 18 2.72 -2.04 -14.11
C MET A 18 2.26 -1.12 -15.25
N THR A 19 2.31 -1.61 -16.49
CA THR A 19 1.81 -0.88 -17.66
C THR A 19 0.29 -0.75 -17.63
N MET A 20 -0.42 -1.83 -17.29
CA MET A 20 -1.87 -1.79 -17.04
C MET A 20 -2.24 -0.81 -15.94
N TYR A 21 -1.45 -0.72 -14.85
CA TYR A 21 -1.72 0.24 -13.78
C TYR A 21 -1.47 1.70 -14.17
N LYS A 22 -0.47 1.98 -15.01
CA LYS A 22 -0.26 3.32 -15.59
C LYS A 22 -1.37 3.71 -16.56
N LEU A 23 -1.99 2.75 -17.25
CA LEU A 23 -3.11 2.96 -18.16
C LEU A 23 -4.43 3.32 -17.44
N ILE A 24 -4.53 3.10 -16.12
CA ILE A 24 -5.66 3.55 -15.29
C ILE A 24 -5.45 5.04 -14.88
N ASP A 25 -5.10 5.83 -15.90
CA ASP A 25 -4.68 7.23 -15.87
C ASP A 25 -5.84 8.19 -15.52
N ASP A 26 -5.52 9.49 -15.38
CA ASP A 26 -6.31 10.72 -15.10
C ASP A 26 -7.83 10.62 -14.83
N ASP A 27 -8.59 9.85 -15.62
CA ASP A 27 -9.99 9.53 -15.36
C ASP A 27 -10.21 8.93 -13.97
N LEU A 28 -9.27 8.09 -13.49
CA LEU A 28 -9.37 7.54 -12.14
C LEU A 28 -9.20 8.63 -11.08
N ASP A 29 -8.28 9.57 -11.25
CA ASP A 29 -8.09 10.65 -10.28
C ASP A 29 -9.31 11.55 -10.23
N ASN A 30 -9.83 11.94 -11.40
CA ASN A 30 -11.05 12.73 -11.51
C ASN A 30 -12.24 11.99 -10.90
N PHE A 31 -12.36 10.69 -11.13
CA PHE A 31 -13.39 9.86 -10.53
C PHE A 31 -13.26 9.81 -9.00
N LEU A 32 -12.07 9.57 -8.46
CA LEU A 32 -11.82 9.49 -7.02
C LEU A 32 -12.12 10.83 -6.34
N ILE A 33 -11.66 11.94 -6.92
CA ILE A 33 -11.92 13.29 -6.41
C ILE A 33 -13.41 13.63 -6.48
N ALA A 34 -14.06 13.43 -7.63
CA ALA A 34 -15.48 13.72 -7.82
C ALA A 34 -16.37 12.91 -6.85
N ASN A 35 -15.96 11.67 -6.55
CA ASN A 35 -16.66 10.80 -5.62
C ASN A 35 -16.17 10.90 -4.19
N LYS A 36 -15.19 11.76 -3.85
CA LYS A 36 -14.58 11.87 -2.51
C LYS A 36 -14.10 10.52 -1.97
N ILE A 37 -13.30 9.80 -2.75
CA ILE A 37 -12.70 8.53 -2.37
C ILE A 37 -11.21 8.76 -2.14
N ASN A 38 -10.73 8.39 -0.95
CA ASN A 38 -9.32 8.41 -0.59
C ASN A 38 -8.59 7.23 -1.22
N PHE A 39 -7.50 7.48 -1.95
CA PHE A 39 -6.61 6.43 -2.39
C PHE A 39 -5.57 6.14 -1.30
N LYS A 40 -5.27 4.85 -1.08
CA LYS A 40 -4.27 4.38 -0.12
C LYS A 40 -3.59 3.14 -0.68
N THR A 41 -2.29 3.00 -0.45
CA THR A 41 -1.52 1.81 -0.84
C THR A 41 -1.06 1.06 0.41
N ILE A 42 -1.15 -0.27 0.38
CA ILE A 42 -0.70 -1.15 1.47
C ILE A 42 0.20 -2.26 0.94
N GLY A 43 1.03 -2.85 1.81
CA GLY A 43 1.96 -3.92 1.46
C GLY A 43 3.40 -3.44 1.19
N ASP A 44 4.20 -4.30 0.55
CA ASP A 44 5.61 -4.03 0.29
C ASP A 44 5.84 -3.41 -1.10
N LEU A 45 6.22 -2.14 -1.14
CA LEU A 45 6.56 -1.42 -2.36
C LEU A 45 8.00 -1.68 -2.85
N ASN A 46 8.75 -2.53 -2.16
CA ASN A 46 10.06 -2.97 -2.64
C ASN A 46 9.91 -3.81 -3.92
N GLY A 47 10.85 -3.65 -4.84
CA GLY A 47 10.82 -4.31 -6.15
C GLY A 47 10.00 -3.60 -7.21
N ILE A 48 9.32 -2.49 -6.88
CA ILE A 48 8.65 -1.65 -7.88
C ILE A 48 9.54 -0.48 -8.29
N SER A 49 9.42 -0.03 -9.54
CA SER A 49 10.18 1.13 -10.05
C SER A 49 9.89 2.40 -9.23
N GLU A 50 10.93 3.22 -9.05
CA GLU A 50 10.86 4.50 -8.32
C GLU A 50 9.76 5.41 -8.86
N GLY A 51 9.69 5.59 -10.19
CA GLY A 51 8.65 6.43 -10.80
C GLY A 51 7.21 5.95 -10.55
N PHE A 52 6.98 4.65 -10.37
CA PHE A 52 5.65 4.16 -9.99
C PHE A 52 5.37 4.35 -8.50
N ARG A 53 6.39 4.24 -7.64
CA ARG A 53 6.26 4.58 -6.22
C ARG A 53 5.90 6.05 -6.04
N GLU A 54 6.59 6.94 -6.76
CA GLU A 54 6.28 8.39 -6.76
C GLU A 54 4.86 8.67 -7.26
N TYR A 55 4.43 7.99 -8.32
CA TYR A 55 3.06 8.10 -8.82
C TYR A 55 2.01 7.73 -7.76
N LEU A 56 2.20 6.62 -7.06
CA LEU A 56 1.28 6.18 -6.00
C LEU A 56 1.21 7.20 -4.86
N ILE A 57 2.37 7.70 -4.39
CA ILE A 57 2.44 8.73 -3.34
C ILE A 57 1.72 10.01 -3.78
N ALA A 58 1.96 10.48 -5.01
CA ALA A 58 1.29 11.65 -5.54
C ALA A 58 -0.23 11.46 -5.61
N LYS A 59 -0.70 10.26 -5.95
CA LYS A 59 -2.13 9.92 -6.03
C LYS A 59 -2.80 9.89 -4.65
N GLU A 60 -2.13 9.32 -3.64
CA GLU A 60 -2.61 9.36 -2.25
C GLU A 60 -2.80 10.81 -1.78
N GLU A 61 -1.81 11.66 -1.99
CA GLU A 61 -1.89 13.06 -1.57
C GLU A 61 -2.95 13.86 -2.36
N ARG A 62 -3.11 13.61 -3.67
CA ARG A 62 -4.14 14.26 -4.51
C ARG A 62 -5.57 13.90 -4.12
N THR A 63 -5.79 12.69 -3.61
CA THR A 63 -7.13 12.16 -3.29
C THR A 63 -7.48 12.27 -1.80
N LYS A 64 -6.53 12.71 -0.98
CA LYS A 64 -6.67 12.92 0.47
C LYS A 64 -7.76 13.93 0.77
N ASN A 65 -8.88 13.42 1.24
CA ASN A 65 -10.07 14.14 1.66
C ASN A 65 -10.57 13.57 3.00
N GLU A 66 -11.29 14.34 3.80
CA GLU A 66 -11.88 13.89 5.08
C GLU A 66 -13.12 12.99 4.88
N SER A 67 -13.04 11.99 3.99
CA SER A 67 -14.13 11.03 3.71
C SER A 67 -13.82 9.65 4.27
N ASP A 68 -14.85 8.94 4.75
CA ASP A 68 -14.75 7.55 5.22
C ASP A 68 -14.70 6.49 4.10
N ARG A 69 -14.39 6.90 2.86
CA ARG A 69 -14.38 6.00 1.69
C ARG A 69 -12.98 5.88 1.15
N TYR A 70 -12.49 4.65 1.08
CA TYR A 70 -11.13 4.34 0.66
C TYR A 70 -11.13 3.36 -0.51
N LEU A 71 -10.32 3.67 -1.51
CA LEU A 71 -9.83 2.68 -2.47
C LEU A 71 -8.44 2.27 -2.02
N VAL A 72 -8.33 1.08 -1.43
CA VAL A 72 -7.07 0.54 -0.92
C VAL A 72 -6.44 -0.38 -1.95
N PHE A 73 -5.22 -0.05 -2.35
CA PHE A 73 -4.46 -0.82 -3.31
C PHE A 73 -3.37 -1.63 -2.63
N ALA A 74 -3.56 -2.95 -2.58
CA ALA A 74 -2.67 -3.87 -1.90
C ALA A 74 -1.60 -4.43 -2.86
N ILE A 75 -0.35 -4.00 -2.70
CA ILE A 75 0.78 -4.37 -3.56
C ILE A 75 1.78 -5.20 -2.76
N ASN A 76 2.14 -6.39 -3.25
CA ASN A 76 2.96 -7.38 -2.54
C ASN A 76 2.54 -7.57 -1.06
N TYR A 77 1.26 -7.43 -0.79
CA TYR A 77 0.64 -7.53 0.51
C TYR A 77 0.36 -8.99 0.87
N GLY A 78 0.87 -9.42 2.01
CA GLY A 78 0.39 -10.62 2.70
C GLY A 78 0.13 -10.28 4.17
N GLY A 79 -0.98 -10.75 4.75
CA GLY A 79 -1.33 -10.38 6.13
C GLY A 79 -0.27 -10.79 7.17
N ARG A 80 0.39 -11.94 6.97
CA ARG A 80 1.53 -12.35 7.82
C ARG A 80 2.75 -11.44 7.65
N ASP A 81 3.02 -11.02 6.41
CA ASP A 81 4.10 -10.09 6.11
C ASP A 81 3.85 -8.72 6.75
N GLU A 82 2.62 -8.21 6.64
CA GLU A 82 2.22 -6.96 7.27
C GLU A 82 2.40 -6.99 8.79
N ILE A 83 1.94 -8.06 9.46
CA ILE A 83 2.16 -8.24 10.90
C ILE A 83 3.64 -8.20 11.24
N LEU A 84 4.49 -8.89 10.48
CA LEU A 84 5.94 -8.88 10.70
C LEU A 84 6.54 -7.49 10.52
N ARG A 85 6.12 -6.73 9.48
CA ARG A 85 6.56 -5.34 9.27
C ARG A 85 6.11 -4.43 10.41
N GLY A 86 4.87 -4.57 10.89
CA GLY A 86 4.35 -3.82 12.05
C GLY A 86 5.14 -4.10 13.33
N ILE A 87 5.42 -5.37 13.63
CA ILE A 87 6.25 -5.75 14.81
C ILE A 87 7.66 -5.18 14.70
N LYS A 88 8.28 -5.21 13.51
CA LYS A 88 9.60 -4.59 13.28
C LYS A 88 9.58 -3.09 13.54
N LYS A 89 8.57 -2.36 13.04
CA LYS A 89 8.39 -0.91 13.31
C LYS A 89 8.32 -0.63 14.81
N LEU A 90 7.52 -1.39 15.56
CA LEU A 90 7.42 -1.24 17.02
C LEU A 90 8.75 -1.55 17.73
N SER A 91 9.47 -2.58 17.27
CA SER A 91 10.77 -2.94 17.83
C SER A 91 11.82 -1.85 17.61
N GLU A 92 11.85 -1.22 16.43
CA GLU A 92 12.76 -0.12 16.10
C GLU A 92 12.48 1.12 16.97
N GLN A 93 11.23 1.31 17.38
CA GLN A 93 10.79 2.34 18.31
C GLN A 93 11.09 2.00 19.79
N LYS A 94 11.76 0.87 20.06
CA LYS A 94 12.06 0.36 21.42
C LYS A 94 10.79 0.19 22.28
N TYR A 95 9.69 -0.20 21.66
CA TYR A 95 8.41 -0.43 22.34
C TYR A 95 8.53 -1.57 23.36
N ASP A 96 7.89 -1.42 24.52
CA ASP A 96 7.79 -2.48 25.53
C ASP A 96 6.66 -3.45 25.17
N PHE A 97 7.03 -4.56 24.52
CA PHE A 97 6.09 -5.60 24.12
C PHE A 97 5.35 -6.27 25.28
N SER A 98 5.79 -6.12 26.54
CA SER A 98 5.04 -6.65 27.69
C SER A 98 3.72 -5.92 27.93
N GLN A 99 3.57 -4.70 27.40
CA GLN A 99 2.39 -3.83 27.57
C GLN A 99 1.56 -3.66 26.29
N ILE A 100 1.87 -4.42 25.22
CA ILE A 100 1.24 -4.25 23.91
C ILE A 100 -0.27 -4.49 23.96
N LYS A 101 -1.02 -3.62 23.28
CA LYS A 101 -2.47 -3.78 23.07
C LYS A 101 -2.78 -3.88 21.58
N GLU A 102 -4.00 -4.32 21.27
CA GLU A 102 -4.49 -4.40 19.89
C GLU A 102 -4.42 -3.05 19.17
N ALA A 103 -4.65 -1.94 19.88
CA ALA A 103 -4.53 -0.59 19.32
C ALA A 103 -3.08 -0.24 18.91
N ASP A 104 -2.09 -0.66 19.69
CA ASP A 104 -0.68 -0.41 19.38
C ASP A 104 -0.25 -1.18 18.13
N LEU A 105 -0.68 -2.45 18.02
CA LEU A 105 -0.43 -3.25 16.83
C LEU A 105 -1.15 -2.66 15.62
N SER A 106 -2.42 -2.28 15.75
CA SER A 106 -3.20 -1.70 14.67
C SER A 106 -2.54 -0.44 14.10
N ASN A 107 -2.04 0.45 14.97
CA ASN A 107 -1.33 1.67 14.56
C ASN A 107 0.01 1.40 13.84
N ALA A 108 0.56 0.19 13.95
CA ALA A 108 1.81 -0.20 13.31
C ALA A 108 1.60 -0.88 11.94
N LEU A 109 0.38 -1.32 11.63
CA LEU A 109 0.01 -1.90 10.32
C LEU A 109 -0.06 -0.80 9.24
N ASP A 110 -0.37 -1.16 8.00
CA ASP A 110 -0.33 -0.22 6.88
C ASP A 110 -1.58 0.67 6.75
N LEU A 111 -2.68 0.30 7.43
CA LEU A 111 -3.96 1.03 7.43
C LEU A 111 -4.19 1.80 8.72
#